data_AF-A0A3R7C9L6-F1
#
_entry.id   AF-A0A3R7C9L6-F1
#
_cell.length_a   1.000
_cell.length_b   1.000
_cell.length_c   1.000
_cell.angle_alpha   90.00
_cell.angle_beta   90.00
_cell.angle_gamma   90.00
#
_symmetry.space_group_name_H-M   'P 1'
#
loop_
_entity.id
_entity.type
_entity.pdbx_description
1 polymer ?
#
loop_
_entity_poly.entity_id
_entity_poly.type
_entity_poly.pdbx_seq_one_letter_code
_entity_poly.pdbx_strand_id
1 'polypeptide(L)'
;MEEETVICPSCGREVPKTLYCIYCGAALFKAEETPEKAEEAVEKAEVGVEEVKEEVTRPSEVVAEEAQRGEVDPEIRSLMEDLKNYFIWKIKLVDVLCNGDVSEPVFTKLFEEYQSKINSLTQVRNQKIEQLRKGFDKKKEELKEAKLKLEELRVRCAVGEIDRTELESRAPELEEKIRKLETETSYVDAQLACLNNLLGGKTPKEIMELEKTARRCYESIKTLVDEGKISEKIAENLSKDLDAVLKIFDSMIGEKKREEEKLREELSTLEARYKVGEISISEFEKRKREILAKLDKIWE
;
A
#
# COMPACT_ATOMS: atom_id res chain seq x y z
N MET A 1 30.83 -8.15 -44.74
CA MET A 1 29.42 -7.73 -44.81
C MET A 1 29.35 -6.42 -44.05
N GLU A 2 29.18 -5.31 -44.75
CA GLU A 2 29.01 -3.99 -44.10
C GLU A 2 27.56 -3.93 -43.59
N GLU A 3 27.38 -3.78 -42.29
CA GLU A 3 26.05 -3.75 -41.67
C GLU A 3 25.40 -2.37 -41.91
N GLU A 4 24.21 -2.35 -42.52
CA GLU A 4 23.49 -1.11 -42.80
C GLU A 4 22.99 -0.45 -41.50
N THR A 5 23.45 0.78 -41.25
CA THR A 5 23.08 1.61 -40.09
C THR A 5 22.09 2.72 -40.46
N VAL A 6 21.37 3.23 -39.45
CA VAL A 6 20.42 4.36 -39.52
C VAL A 6 20.57 5.24 -38.28
N ILE A 7 20.31 6.54 -38.41
CA ILE A 7 20.38 7.48 -37.27
C ILE A 7 19.01 7.56 -36.61
N CYS A 8 18.96 7.33 -35.29
CA CYS A 8 17.73 7.42 -34.52
C CYS A 8 17.20 8.86 -34.45
N PRO A 9 15.93 9.14 -34.81
CA PRO A 9 15.36 10.48 -34.78
C PRO A 9 15.13 11.03 -33.35
N SER A 10 15.10 10.17 -32.34
CA SER A 10 14.85 10.57 -30.95
C SER A 10 16.14 10.91 -30.19
N CYS A 11 17.23 10.15 -30.39
CA CYS A 11 18.47 10.35 -29.64
C CYS A 11 19.70 10.68 -30.51
N GLY A 12 19.55 10.74 -31.85
CA GLY A 12 20.60 11.13 -32.78
C GLY A 12 21.77 10.16 -32.94
N ARG A 13 21.67 8.95 -32.37
CA ARG A 13 22.75 7.93 -32.43
C ARG A 13 22.60 7.04 -33.66
N GLU A 14 23.73 6.69 -34.25
CA GLU A 14 23.82 5.69 -35.31
C GLU A 14 23.60 4.29 -34.72
N VAL A 15 22.65 3.57 -35.28
CA VAL A 15 22.18 2.27 -34.82
C VAL A 15 21.96 1.33 -36.00
N PRO A 16 22.04 0.00 -35.83
CA PRO A 16 21.69 -0.94 -36.89
C PRO A 16 20.24 -0.74 -37.35
N LYS A 17 19.92 -1.04 -38.62
CA LYS A 17 18.53 -1.00 -39.14
C LYS A 17 17.62 -2.04 -38.45
N THR A 18 17.13 -1.70 -37.26
CA THR A 18 16.14 -2.47 -36.49
C THR A 18 14.83 -1.70 -36.37
N LEU A 19 13.75 -2.35 -35.91
CA LEU A 19 12.44 -1.68 -35.75
C LEU A 19 12.47 -0.54 -34.70
N TYR A 20 13.34 -0.66 -33.70
CA TYR A 20 13.50 0.28 -32.59
C TYR A 20 14.97 0.58 -32.33
N CYS A 21 15.26 1.76 -31.78
CA CYS A 21 16.60 2.17 -31.39
C CYS A 21 17.08 1.36 -30.18
N ILE A 22 18.25 0.73 -30.29
CA ILE A 22 18.88 -0.06 -29.21
C ILE A 22 19.29 0.77 -27.98
N TYR A 23 19.36 2.10 -28.09
CA TYR A 23 19.79 2.97 -27.00
C TYR A 23 18.63 3.67 -26.29
N CYS A 24 17.61 4.14 -27.01
CA CYS A 24 16.49 4.89 -26.41
C CYS A 24 15.11 4.25 -26.63
N GLY A 25 15.02 3.15 -27.39
CA GLY A 25 13.75 2.45 -27.65
C GLY A 25 12.80 3.11 -28.65
N ALA A 26 13.17 4.25 -29.24
CA ALA A 26 12.32 4.93 -30.22
C ALA A 26 12.17 4.12 -31.51
N ALA A 27 10.95 4.04 -32.06
CA ALA A 27 10.69 3.38 -33.33
C ALA A 27 11.44 4.07 -34.48
N LEU A 28 12.20 3.30 -35.25
CA LEU A 28 13.01 3.79 -36.38
C LEU A 28 12.22 3.82 -37.69
N PHE A 29 11.13 3.05 -37.77
CA PHE A 29 10.21 3.01 -38.90
C PHE A 29 8.78 3.23 -38.39
N LYS A 30 8.06 4.21 -38.97
CA LYS A 30 6.64 4.42 -38.70
C LYS A 30 5.84 3.42 -39.53
N ALA A 31 5.03 2.58 -38.88
CA ALA A 31 4.02 1.78 -39.56
C ALA A 31 2.98 2.73 -40.17
N GLU A 32 2.72 2.59 -41.47
CA GLU A 32 1.69 3.35 -42.17
C GLU A 32 0.31 3.01 -41.61
N GLU A 33 -0.50 4.05 -41.38
CA GLU A 33 -1.89 3.97 -40.98
C GLU A 33 -2.78 3.49 -42.13
N THR A 34 -3.71 2.57 -41.86
CA THR A 34 -4.94 2.43 -42.64
C THR A 34 -6.15 2.41 -41.69
N PRO A 35 -7.06 3.40 -41.80
CA PRO A 35 -8.35 3.44 -41.10
C PRO A 35 -9.48 2.89 -41.98
N GLU A 36 -10.56 2.35 -41.40
CA GLU A 36 -11.97 2.39 -41.87
C GLU A 36 -12.89 1.55 -40.94
N LYS A 37 -13.83 2.19 -40.22
CA LYS A 37 -15.30 2.34 -40.49
C LYS A 37 -16.15 1.17 -39.94
N ALA A 38 -17.08 1.43 -39.00
CA ALA A 38 -18.51 1.80 -39.17
C ALA A 38 -19.38 0.56 -38.81
N GLU A 39 -20.13 0.58 -37.70
CA GLU A 39 -21.54 0.98 -37.56
C GLU A 39 -22.58 -0.02 -38.11
N GLU A 40 -23.68 -0.14 -37.34
CA GLU A 40 -25.00 -0.76 -37.63
C GLU A 40 -25.14 -2.29 -37.62
N ALA A 41 -26.28 -2.91 -37.27
CA ALA A 41 -27.49 -2.61 -36.50
C ALA A 41 -28.44 -3.84 -36.61
N VAL A 42 -29.48 -3.89 -35.75
CA VAL A 42 -30.82 -4.54 -35.94
C VAL A 42 -30.90 -6.09 -35.78
N GLU A 43 -31.44 -6.65 -34.68
CA GLU A 43 -32.87 -6.86 -34.29
C GLU A 43 -33.50 -8.17 -34.86
N LYS A 44 -34.07 -9.04 -33.99
CA LYS A 44 -35.50 -9.46 -33.97
C LYS A 44 -35.83 -10.74 -33.19
N ALA A 45 -37.10 -10.72 -32.71
CA ALA A 45 -38.01 -11.77 -32.19
C ALA A 45 -38.22 -11.71 -30.65
N GLU A 46 -39.27 -11.13 -30.06
CA GLU A 46 -40.74 -11.41 -30.11
C GLU A 46 -41.06 -12.89 -29.79
N VAL A 47 -41.93 -13.34 -28.86
CA VAL A 47 -43.26 -12.90 -28.38
C VAL A 47 -43.61 -13.58 -27.02
N GLY A 48 -44.30 -12.86 -26.11
CA GLY A 48 -45.44 -13.34 -25.27
C GLY A 48 -45.14 -14.07 -23.95
N VAL A 49 -45.93 -14.01 -22.87
CA VAL A 49 -47.31 -13.56 -22.59
C VAL A 49 -47.46 -13.38 -21.05
N GLU A 50 -48.41 -12.52 -20.66
CA GLU A 50 -49.19 -12.45 -19.40
C GLU A 50 -48.67 -11.73 -18.13
N GLU A 51 -49.33 -10.59 -17.89
CA GLU A 51 -49.48 -9.90 -16.61
C GLU A 51 -50.29 -10.74 -15.61
N VAL A 52 -49.81 -10.84 -14.37
CA VAL A 52 -50.67 -10.97 -13.18
C VAL A 52 -50.19 -9.94 -12.17
N LYS A 53 -51.10 -9.04 -11.77
CA LYS A 53 -50.91 -8.01 -10.74
C LYS A 53 -51.34 -8.52 -9.36
N GLU A 54 -50.74 -7.89 -8.35
CA GLU A 54 -51.00 -7.90 -6.89
C GLU A 54 -50.51 -9.16 -6.15
N GLU A 55 -49.77 -9.08 -5.03
CA GLU A 55 -49.84 -8.11 -3.93
C GLU A 55 -48.46 -7.68 -3.39
N VAL A 56 -48.49 -6.49 -2.78
CA VAL A 56 -47.44 -5.81 -2.05
C VAL A 56 -47.15 -6.52 -0.72
N THR A 57 -45.90 -6.95 -0.51
CA THR A 57 -45.26 -6.92 0.82
C THR A 57 -43.79 -6.50 0.66
N ARG A 58 -43.45 -5.34 1.23
CA ARG A 58 -42.08 -4.84 1.42
C ARG A 58 -41.57 -5.31 2.80
N PRO A 59 -40.29 -5.10 3.15
CA PRO A 59 -39.08 -5.50 2.45
C PRO A 59 -38.09 -6.22 3.40
N SER A 60 -37.34 -7.15 2.81
CA SER A 60 -35.99 -7.61 3.18
C SER A 60 -35.29 -6.88 4.35
N GLU A 61 -35.29 -7.51 5.53
CA GLU A 61 -34.40 -7.18 6.66
C GLU A 61 -33.04 -7.92 6.59
N VAL A 62 -32.86 -8.83 5.63
CA VAL A 62 -31.67 -9.70 5.54
C VAL A 62 -30.48 -9.10 4.78
N VAL A 63 -30.64 -7.95 4.12
CA VAL A 63 -29.55 -7.33 3.32
C VAL A 63 -28.68 -6.34 4.13
N ALA A 64 -29.10 -5.97 5.34
CA ALA A 64 -28.34 -5.03 6.17
C ALA A 64 -27.19 -5.68 6.97
N GLU A 65 -27.27 -6.99 7.24
CA GLU A 65 -26.32 -7.68 8.13
C GLU A 65 -25.01 -8.10 7.43
N GLU A 66 -25.04 -8.27 6.09
CA GLU A 66 -23.85 -8.64 5.31
C GLU A 66 -22.99 -7.44 4.87
N ALA A 67 -23.53 -6.22 4.88
CA ALA A 67 -22.85 -5.02 4.39
C ALA A 67 -21.79 -4.45 5.36
N GLN A 68 -21.79 -4.85 6.64
CA GLN A 68 -20.88 -4.31 7.66
C GLN A 68 -19.55 -5.07 7.79
N ARG A 69 -19.30 -6.06 6.93
CA ARG A 69 -18.10 -6.89 7.02
C ARG A 69 -16.87 -6.11 6.53
N GLY A 70 -16.12 -5.56 7.48
CA GLY A 70 -14.81 -4.94 7.22
C GLY A 70 -14.85 -3.48 6.75
N GLU A 71 -16.01 -2.82 6.76
CA GLU A 71 -16.05 -1.39 6.45
C GLU A 71 -15.51 -0.56 7.63
N VAL A 72 -14.48 0.23 7.35
CA VAL A 72 -13.89 1.15 8.34
C VAL A 72 -14.87 2.27 8.65
N ASP A 73 -15.11 2.52 9.94
CA ASP A 73 -15.99 3.58 10.43
C ASP A 73 -15.60 4.94 9.78
N PRO A 74 -16.56 5.70 9.21
CA PRO A 74 -16.28 7.00 8.61
C PRO A 74 -15.55 7.98 9.53
N GLU A 75 -15.80 7.93 10.84
CA GLU A 75 -15.12 8.77 11.82
C GLU A 75 -13.65 8.37 11.99
N ILE A 76 -13.35 7.06 12.01
CA ILE A 76 -11.97 6.54 12.04
C ILE A 76 -11.26 6.91 10.75
N ARG A 77 -11.93 6.77 9.61
CA ARG A 77 -11.41 7.12 8.29
C ARG A 77 -11.04 8.60 8.22
N SER A 78 -11.94 9.49 8.65
CA SER A 78 -11.69 10.94 8.69
C SER A 78 -10.53 11.30 9.63
N LEU A 79 -10.51 10.72 10.83
CA LEU A 79 -9.44 10.94 11.80
C LEU A 79 -8.06 10.58 11.22
N MET A 80 -7.96 9.41 10.57
CA MET A 80 -6.72 8.95 9.97
C MET A 80 -6.32 9.76 8.74
N GLU A 81 -7.29 10.22 7.94
CA GLU A 81 -7.04 11.11 6.80
C GLU A 81 -6.47 12.45 7.25
N ASP A 82 -7.06 13.07 8.27
CA ASP A 82 -6.57 14.34 8.84
C ASP A 82 -5.17 14.17 9.43
N LEU A 83 -4.94 13.11 10.20
CA LEU A 83 -3.64 12.83 10.81
C LEU A 83 -2.55 12.64 9.73
N LYS A 84 -2.87 11.88 8.68
CA LYS A 84 -1.99 11.67 7.51
C LYS A 84 -1.67 13.01 6.83
N ASN A 85 -2.68 13.86 6.60
CA ASN A 85 -2.50 15.14 5.92
C ASN A 85 -1.61 16.10 6.72
N TYR A 86 -1.86 16.27 8.01
CA TYR A 86 -1.00 17.10 8.86
C TYR A 86 0.44 16.56 8.95
N PHE A 87 0.62 15.24 9.00
CA PHE A 87 1.94 14.63 8.98
C PHE A 87 2.70 14.93 7.68
N ILE A 88 2.03 14.76 6.52
CA ILE A 88 2.61 15.08 5.21
C ILE A 88 2.91 16.58 5.08
N TRP A 89 1.99 17.44 5.49
CA TRP A 89 2.20 18.89 5.46
C TRP A 89 3.34 19.33 6.35
N LYS A 90 3.55 18.70 7.50
CA LYS A 90 4.71 18.98 8.35
C LYS A 90 6.02 18.71 7.61
N ILE A 91 6.15 17.57 6.93
CA ILE A 91 7.35 17.24 6.14
C ILE A 91 7.53 18.23 4.99
N LYS A 92 6.45 18.57 4.27
CA LYS A 92 6.50 19.54 3.18
C LYS A 92 6.87 20.95 3.66
N LEU A 93 6.40 21.35 4.84
CA LEU A 93 6.75 22.63 5.45
C LEU A 93 8.24 22.71 5.78
N VAL A 94 8.82 21.60 6.25
CA VAL A 94 10.27 21.49 6.47
C VAL A 94 11.02 21.61 5.14
N ASP A 95 10.51 21.02 4.06
CA ASP A 95 11.11 21.17 2.73
C ASP A 95 11.10 22.63 2.25
N VAL A 96 9.97 23.34 2.40
CA VAL A 96 9.84 24.77 2.09
C VAL A 96 10.85 25.61 2.88
N LEU A 97 11.08 25.28 4.16
CA LEU A 97 12.12 25.93 4.96
C LEU A 97 13.53 25.65 4.41
N CYS A 98 13.84 24.40 4.06
CA CYS A 98 15.15 24.02 3.55
C CYS A 98 15.47 24.69 2.20
N ASN A 99 14.45 24.95 1.38
CA ASN A 99 14.58 25.69 0.13
C ASN A 99 14.71 27.21 0.33
N GLY A 100 14.50 27.71 1.56
CA GLY A 100 14.59 29.13 1.89
C GLY A 100 13.34 29.95 1.50
N ASP A 101 12.23 29.27 1.21
CA ASP A 101 10.98 29.89 0.74
C ASP A 101 10.13 30.48 1.88
N VAL A 102 10.54 30.28 3.13
CA VAL A 102 9.84 30.78 4.33
C VAL A 102 10.84 31.24 5.39
N SER A 103 10.48 32.28 6.14
CA SER A 103 11.27 32.76 7.27
C SER A 103 11.08 31.88 8.51
N GLU A 104 12.11 31.80 9.36
CA GLU A 104 12.07 31.03 10.61
C GLU A 104 10.84 31.34 11.49
N PRO A 105 10.41 32.61 11.69
CA PRO A 105 9.24 32.89 12.54
C PRO A 105 7.93 32.34 11.98
N VAL A 106 7.74 32.43 10.65
CA VAL A 106 6.54 31.93 9.98
C VAL A 106 6.54 30.40 9.99
N PHE A 107 7.69 29.79 9.69
CA PHE A 107 7.89 28.35 9.80
C PHE A 107 7.56 27.85 11.20
N THR A 108 8.16 28.44 12.23
CA THR A 108 8.02 28.00 13.63
C THR A 108 6.55 27.99 14.04
N LYS A 109 5.81 29.07 13.73
CA LYS A 109 4.38 29.15 14.03
C LYS A 109 3.58 28.03 13.36
N LEU A 110 3.74 27.83 12.06
CA LEU A 110 3.01 26.80 11.32
C LEU A 110 3.40 25.39 11.76
N PHE A 111 4.69 25.17 12.03
CA PHE A 111 5.22 23.90 12.49
C PHE A 111 4.64 23.51 13.85
N GLU A 112 4.59 24.45 14.80
CA GLU A 112 3.97 24.25 16.11
C GLU A 112 2.46 23.98 16.02
N GLU A 113 1.74 24.69 15.13
CA GLU A 113 0.32 24.46 14.86
C GLU A 113 0.08 23.04 14.33
N TYR A 114 0.86 22.61 13.33
CA TYR A 114 0.77 21.26 12.77
C TYR A 114 1.15 20.20 13.79
N GLN A 115 2.23 20.40 14.56
CA GLN A 115 2.64 19.47 15.59
C GLN A 115 1.57 19.32 16.68
N SER A 116 0.94 20.42 17.09
CA SER A 116 -0.15 20.41 18.06
C SER A 116 -1.36 19.63 17.53
N LYS A 117 -1.71 19.81 16.25
CA LYS A 117 -2.79 19.04 15.60
C LYS A 117 -2.45 17.55 15.54
N ILE A 118 -1.25 17.18 15.09
CA ILE A 118 -0.78 15.78 15.06
C ILE A 118 -0.88 15.15 16.45
N ASN A 119 -0.43 15.85 17.50
CA ASN A 119 -0.47 15.34 18.88
C ASN A 119 -1.93 15.10 19.34
N SER A 120 -2.82 16.06 19.09
CA SER A 120 -4.25 15.94 19.45
C SER A 120 -4.96 14.77 18.74
N LEU A 121 -4.77 14.64 17.42
CA LEU A 121 -5.33 13.55 16.62
C LEU A 121 -4.73 12.19 17.01
N THR A 122 -3.43 12.15 17.31
CA THR A 122 -2.75 10.95 17.82
C THR A 122 -3.33 10.49 19.15
N GLN A 123 -3.67 11.42 20.05
CA GLN A 123 -4.31 11.10 21.32
C GLN A 123 -5.69 10.48 21.11
N VAL A 124 -6.53 11.08 20.26
CA VAL A 124 -7.86 10.54 19.91
C VAL A 124 -7.73 9.15 19.27
N ARG A 125 -6.79 8.97 18.34
CA ARG A 125 -6.48 7.69 17.71
C ARG A 125 -6.13 6.63 18.74
N ASN A 126 -5.24 6.94 19.68
CA ASN A 126 -4.82 5.99 20.71
C ASN A 126 -5.97 5.62 21.66
N GLN A 127 -6.85 6.57 21.99
CA GLN A 127 -8.06 6.30 22.77
C GLN A 127 -9.02 5.36 22.02
N LYS A 128 -9.26 5.59 20.72
CA LYS A 128 -10.09 4.69 19.90
C LYS A 128 -9.48 3.28 19.81
N ILE A 129 -8.15 3.16 19.66
CA ILE A 129 -7.45 1.87 19.68
C ILE A 129 -7.71 1.13 21.00
N GLU A 130 -7.55 1.82 22.14
CA GLU A 130 -7.77 1.22 23.47
C GLU A 130 -9.22 0.76 23.66
N GLN A 131 -10.19 1.58 23.24
CA GLN A 131 -11.61 1.24 23.28
C GLN A 131 -11.94 0.01 22.45
N LEU A 132 -11.43 -0.07 21.21
CA LEU A 132 -11.64 -1.20 20.32
C LEU A 132 -10.99 -2.48 20.84
N ARG A 133 -9.81 -2.39 21.47
CA ARG A 133 -9.13 -3.54 22.07
C ARG A 133 -9.86 -4.06 23.32
N LYS A 134 -10.66 -3.23 23.98
CA LYS A 134 -11.35 -3.60 25.22
C LYS A 134 -12.35 -4.73 24.97
N GLY A 135 -12.04 -5.92 25.49
CA GLY A 135 -12.86 -7.12 25.31
C GLY A 135 -12.71 -7.79 23.94
N PHE A 136 -11.93 -7.22 23.03
CA PHE A 136 -11.64 -7.83 21.73
C PHE A 136 -10.84 -9.13 21.87
N ASP A 137 -9.82 -9.13 22.74
CA ASP A 137 -9.02 -10.33 23.00
C ASP A 137 -9.90 -11.47 23.55
N LYS A 138 -10.86 -11.14 24.42
CA LYS A 138 -11.83 -12.11 24.95
C LYS A 138 -12.68 -12.71 23.83
N LYS A 139 -13.23 -11.88 22.93
CA LYS A 139 -14.01 -12.35 21.77
C LYS A 139 -13.17 -13.23 20.84
N LYS A 140 -11.90 -12.90 20.66
CA LYS A 140 -10.96 -13.67 19.84
C LYS A 140 -10.68 -15.05 20.45
N GLU A 141 -10.53 -15.14 21.77
CA GLU A 141 -10.42 -16.42 22.47
C GLU A 141 -11.73 -17.23 22.43
N GLU A 142 -12.88 -16.59 22.63
CA GLU A 142 -14.20 -17.25 22.49
C GLU A 142 -14.42 -17.80 21.08
N LEU A 143 -13.95 -17.09 20.04
CA LEU A 143 -13.98 -17.54 18.65
C LEU A 143 -13.11 -18.79 18.44
N LYS A 144 -11.87 -18.78 18.95
CA LYS A 144 -10.98 -19.93 18.89
C LYS A 144 -11.58 -21.15 19.58
N GLU A 145 -12.13 -20.96 20.79
CA GLU A 145 -12.75 -22.04 21.55
C GLU A 145 -13.97 -22.62 20.82
N ALA A 146 -14.83 -21.77 20.24
CA ALA A 146 -15.98 -22.22 19.45
C ALA A 146 -15.56 -23.03 18.22
N LYS A 147 -14.51 -22.59 17.52
CA LYS A 147 -13.92 -23.32 16.38
C LYS A 147 -13.38 -24.69 16.80
N LEU A 148 -12.64 -24.76 17.91
CA LEU A 148 -12.12 -26.01 18.45
C LEU A 148 -13.24 -26.98 18.84
N LYS A 149 -14.31 -26.49 19.49
CA LYS A 149 -15.49 -27.30 19.85
C LYS A 149 -16.20 -27.87 18.63
N LEU A 150 -16.35 -27.09 17.57
CA LEU A 150 -16.95 -27.55 16.32
C LEU A 150 -16.07 -28.60 15.63
N GLU A 151 -14.74 -28.39 15.63
CA GLU A 151 -13.78 -29.36 15.11
C GLU A 151 -13.82 -30.68 15.90
N GLU A 152 -13.79 -30.61 17.23
CA GLU A 152 -13.92 -31.77 18.13
C GLU A 152 -15.21 -32.55 17.85
N LEU A 153 -16.34 -31.86 17.70
CA LEU A 153 -17.64 -32.48 17.41
C LEU A 153 -17.62 -33.22 16.05
N ARG A 154 -17.01 -32.61 15.03
CA ARG A 154 -16.84 -33.24 13.71
C ARG A 154 -15.93 -34.46 13.76
N VAL A 155 -14.83 -34.39 14.53
CA VAL A 155 -13.93 -35.53 14.74
C VAL A 155 -14.64 -36.68 15.46
N ARG A 156 -15.41 -36.40 16.53
CA ARG A 156 -16.21 -37.40 17.25
C ARG A 156 -17.21 -38.12 16.34
N CYS A 157 -17.86 -37.39 15.44
CA CYS A 157 -18.74 -38.01 14.44
C CYS A 157 -17.95 -38.89 13.45
N ALA A 158 -16.79 -38.42 13.00
CA ALA A 158 -15.94 -39.16 12.06
C ALA A 158 -15.37 -40.48 12.64
N VAL A 159 -15.05 -40.51 13.93
CA VAL A 159 -14.62 -41.74 14.62
C VAL A 159 -15.80 -42.63 15.06
N GLY A 160 -17.04 -42.18 14.85
CA GLY A 160 -18.26 -42.91 15.19
C GLY A 160 -18.64 -42.87 16.68
N GLU A 161 -18.07 -41.95 17.47
CA GLU A 161 -18.47 -41.73 18.87
C GLU A 161 -19.86 -41.08 18.99
N ILE A 162 -20.24 -40.26 18.02
CA ILE A 162 -21.58 -39.68 17.89
C ILE A 162 -22.13 -39.93 16.49
N ASP A 163 -23.46 -39.97 16.36
CA ASP A 163 -24.11 -40.13 15.06
C ASP A 163 -24.24 -38.80 14.30
N ARG A 164 -24.62 -38.91 13.03
CA ARG A 164 -24.77 -37.74 12.15
C ARG A 164 -25.91 -36.83 12.61
N THR A 165 -26.99 -37.38 13.16
CA THR A 165 -28.13 -36.61 13.63
C THR A 165 -27.80 -35.74 14.84
N GLU A 166 -26.95 -36.24 15.75
CA GLU A 166 -26.44 -35.48 16.89
C GLU A 166 -25.54 -34.34 16.41
N LEU A 167 -24.66 -34.59 15.43
CA LEU A 167 -23.85 -33.55 14.79
C LEU A 167 -24.73 -32.48 14.13
N GLU A 168 -25.73 -32.87 13.36
CA GLU A 168 -26.68 -31.98 12.67
C GLU A 168 -27.52 -31.14 13.65
N SER A 169 -27.73 -31.64 14.88
CA SER A 169 -28.43 -30.88 15.93
C SER A 169 -27.55 -29.84 16.64
N ARG A 170 -26.26 -30.14 16.86
CA ARG A 170 -25.34 -29.34 17.69
C ARG A 170 -24.43 -28.41 16.90
N ALA A 171 -24.03 -28.81 15.68
CA ALA A 171 -23.15 -28.00 14.84
C ALA A 171 -23.75 -26.64 14.44
N PRO A 172 -25.04 -26.51 14.08
CA PRO A 172 -25.60 -25.24 13.63
C PRO A 172 -25.49 -24.11 14.65
N GLU A 173 -25.66 -24.40 15.95
CA GLU A 173 -25.53 -23.40 17.02
C GLU A 173 -24.08 -22.89 17.13
N LEU A 174 -23.11 -23.81 17.06
CA LEU A 174 -21.68 -23.46 17.08
C LEU A 174 -21.28 -22.70 15.81
N GLU A 175 -21.76 -23.13 14.64
CA GLU A 175 -21.50 -22.46 13.37
C GLU A 175 -22.06 -21.03 13.35
N GLU A 176 -23.27 -20.83 13.88
CA GLU A 176 -23.86 -19.51 14.01
C GLU A 176 -23.10 -18.61 14.99
N LYS A 177 -22.67 -19.17 16.13
CA LYS A 177 -21.81 -18.46 17.07
C LYS A 177 -20.47 -18.06 16.44
N ILE A 178 -19.84 -18.97 15.69
CA ILE A 178 -18.59 -18.70 14.97
C ILE A 178 -18.82 -17.58 13.96
N ARG A 179 -19.87 -17.65 13.13
CA ARG A 179 -20.17 -16.61 12.15
C ARG A 179 -20.28 -15.22 12.79
N LYS A 180 -21.03 -15.10 13.89
CA LYS A 180 -21.18 -13.83 14.63
C LYS A 180 -19.85 -13.31 15.16
N LEU A 181 -19.10 -14.17 15.85
CA LEU A 181 -17.80 -13.81 16.40
C LEU A 181 -16.77 -13.47 15.31
N GLU A 182 -16.80 -14.13 14.15
CA GLU A 182 -15.97 -13.80 13.00
C GLU A 182 -16.30 -12.43 12.42
N THR A 183 -17.58 -12.10 12.26
CA THR A 183 -17.99 -10.78 11.76
C THR A 183 -17.57 -9.68 12.74
N GLU A 184 -17.81 -9.86 14.03
CA GLU A 184 -17.40 -8.89 15.05
C GLU A 184 -15.88 -8.73 15.13
N THR A 185 -15.14 -9.85 15.11
CA THR A 185 -13.68 -9.79 15.21
C THR A 185 -13.06 -9.19 13.95
N SER A 186 -13.56 -9.57 12.77
CA SER A 186 -13.13 -8.99 11.50
C SER A 186 -13.41 -7.49 11.41
N TYR A 187 -14.55 -7.03 11.96
CA TYR A 187 -14.87 -5.61 12.02
C TYR A 187 -13.84 -4.85 12.85
N VAL A 188 -13.57 -5.31 14.08
CA VAL A 188 -12.60 -4.66 14.98
C VAL A 188 -11.17 -4.73 14.41
N ASP A 189 -10.76 -5.86 13.82
CA ASP A 189 -9.46 -5.99 13.15
C ASP A 189 -9.31 -4.97 12.01
N ALA A 190 -10.35 -4.75 11.20
CA ALA A 190 -10.33 -3.75 10.12
C ALA A 190 -10.17 -2.32 10.68
N GLN A 191 -10.89 -1.97 11.75
CA GLN A 191 -10.75 -0.67 12.40
C GLN A 191 -9.33 -0.47 12.97
N LEU A 192 -8.80 -1.48 13.66
CA LEU A 192 -7.45 -1.44 14.24
C LEU A 192 -6.38 -1.38 13.16
N ALA A 193 -6.53 -2.08 12.05
CA ALA A 193 -5.60 -2.01 10.92
C ALA A 193 -5.57 -0.59 10.34
N CYS A 194 -6.72 0.06 10.18
CA CYS A 194 -6.78 1.45 9.74
C CYS A 194 -6.10 2.40 10.73
N LEU A 195 -6.44 2.31 12.03
CA LEU A 195 -5.87 3.18 13.07
C LEU A 195 -4.36 3.03 13.24
N ASN A 196 -3.80 1.84 12.97
CA ASN A 196 -2.35 1.62 13.06
C ASN A 196 -1.58 2.01 11.78
N ASN A 197 -2.28 2.29 10.68
CA ASN A 197 -1.64 2.65 9.41
C ASN A 197 -1.66 4.18 9.17
N LEU A 198 -0.64 4.88 9.68
CA LEU A 198 -0.52 6.34 9.59
C LEU A 198 -0.57 6.87 8.15
N LEU A 199 0.06 6.18 7.21
CA LEU A 199 0.13 6.58 5.80
C LEU A 199 -0.79 5.71 4.92
N GLY A 200 -1.94 5.32 5.45
CA GLY A 200 -2.96 4.57 4.71
C GLY A 200 -3.26 5.20 3.35
N GLY A 201 -3.31 4.35 2.31
CA GLY A 201 -3.56 4.77 0.93
C GLY A 201 -2.34 5.35 0.19
N LYS A 202 -1.15 5.41 0.82
CA LYS A 202 0.11 5.72 0.13
C LYS A 202 0.82 4.47 -0.34
N THR A 203 1.34 4.53 -1.57
CA THR A 203 2.20 3.49 -2.13
C THR A 203 3.58 3.50 -1.46
N PRO A 204 4.31 2.37 -1.45
CA PRO A 204 5.68 2.32 -0.94
C PRO A 204 6.59 3.37 -1.58
N LYS A 205 6.40 3.63 -2.88
CA LYS A 205 7.14 4.65 -3.63
C LYS A 205 6.85 6.07 -3.14
N GLU A 206 5.59 6.43 -2.90
CA GLU A 206 5.25 7.75 -2.33
C GLU A 206 5.85 7.95 -0.93
N ILE A 207 5.85 6.89 -0.11
CA ILE A 207 6.47 6.91 1.23
C ILE A 207 7.98 7.11 1.10
N MET A 208 8.64 6.44 0.14
CA MET A 208 10.06 6.64 -0.14
C MET A 208 10.39 8.08 -0.55
N GLU A 209 9.56 8.73 -1.37
CA GLU A 209 9.80 10.13 -1.76
C GLU A 209 9.65 11.11 -0.57
N LEU A 210 8.70 10.86 0.32
CA LEU A 210 8.60 11.63 1.58
C LEU A 210 9.82 11.40 2.48
N GLU A 211 10.30 10.16 2.56
CA GLU A 211 11.48 9.81 3.34
C GLU A 211 12.75 10.47 2.78
N LYS A 212 12.95 10.47 1.45
CA LYS A 212 14.06 11.18 0.80
C LYS A 212 14.03 12.67 1.09
N THR A 213 12.83 13.26 1.08
CA THR A 213 12.63 14.67 1.43
C THR A 213 13.06 14.92 2.87
N ALA A 214 12.56 14.12 3.82
CA ALA A 214 12.91 14.24 5.24
C ALA A 214 14.42 14.06 5.48
N ARG A 215 15.06 13.10 4.79
CA ARG A 215 16.49 12.81 4.88
C ARG A 215 17.34 13.97 4.36
N ARG A 216 17.03 14.48 3.17
CA ARG A 216 17.69 15.67 2.61
C ARG A 216 17.57 16.86 3.56
N CYS A 217 16.38 17.10 4.10
CA CYS A 217 16.16 18.20 5.04
C CYS A 217 17.03 18.03 6.29
N TYR A 218 17.06 16.83 6.87
CA TYR A 218 17.88 16.49 8.04
C TYR A 218 19.36 16.77 7.79
N GLU A 219 19.89 16.33 6.64
CA GLU A 219 21.27 16.57 6.24
C GLU A 219 21.59 18.06 6.03
N SER A 220 20.59 18.86 5.62
CA SER A 220 20.76 20.30 5.36
C SER A 220 20.68 21.19 6.60
N ILE A 221 20.22 20.69 7.75
CA ILE A 221 19.98 21.49 8.97
C ILE A 221 21.22 22.28 9.36
N LYS A 222 22.40 21.65 9.37
CA LYS A 222 23.64 22.30 9.77
C LYS A 222 23.96 23.50 8.87
N THR A 223 23.82 23.32 7.57
CA THR A 223 24.02 24.39 6.58
C THR A 223 23.05 25.55 6.80
N LEU A 224 21.79 25.28 7.13
CA LEU A 224 20.80 26.33 7.42
C LEU A 224 21.16 27.16 8.66
N VAL A 225 21.78 26.54 9.67
CA VAL A 225 22.31 27.23 10.85
C VAL A 225 23.52 28.09 10.47
N ASP A 226 24.48 27.51 9.74
CA ASP A 226 25.70 28.20 9.30
C ASP A 226 25.36 29.43 8.42
N GLU A 227 24.30 29.34 7.62
CA GLU A 227 23.77 30.44 6.79
C GLU A 227 22.91 31.45 7.57
N GLY A 228 22.65 31.21 8.86
CA GLY A 228 21.83 32.07 9.71
C GLY A 228 20.35 32.10 9.34
N LYS A 229 19.86 31.10 8.58
CA LYS A 229 18.45 30.98 8.18
C LYS A 229 17.56 30.47 9.30
N ILE A 230 18.14 29.69 10.22
CA ILE A 230 17.45 29.19 11.41
C ILE A 230 18.35 29.30 12.65
N SER A 231 17.74 29.48 13.82
CA SER A 231 18.45 29.42 15.10
C SER A 231 18.87 27.99 15.47
N GLU A 232 19.90 27.86 16.31
CA GLU A 232 20.35 26.57 16.87
C GLU A 232 19.23 25.84 17.61
N LYS A 233 18.35 26.58 18.29
CA LYS A 233 17.19 26.02 19.00
C LYS A 233 16.21 25.33 18.03
N ILE A 234 15.88 25.98 16.92
CA ILE A 234 15.00 25.39 15.91
C ILE A 234 15.69 24.21 15.24
N ALA A 235 16.98 24.31 14.95
CA ALA A 235 17.77 23.21 14.37
C ALA A 235 17.78 21.96 15.26
N GLU A 236 17.97 22.10 16.57
CA GLU A 236 17.95 20.98 17.51
C GLU A 236 16.57 20.29 17.55
N ASN A 237 15.51 21.10 17.63
CA ASN A 237 14.14 20.58 17.63
C ASN A 237 13.81 19.85 16.32
N LEU A 238 14.18 20.45 15.19
CA LEU A 238 13.94 19.87 13.87
C LEU A 238 14.74 18.58 13.66
N SER A 239 15.99 18.54 14.14
CA SER A 239 16.82 17.32 14.07
C SER A 239 16.16 16.17 14.82
N LYS A 240 15.66 16.42 16.04
CA LYS A 240 14.96 15.39 16.83
C LYS A 240 13.66 14.94 16.15
N ASP A 241 12.90 15.88 15.60
CA ASP A 241 11.64 15.58 14.91
C ASP A 241 11.87 14.75 13.64
N LEU A 242 12.80 15.17 12.78
CA LEU A 242 13.13 14.46 11.55
C LEU A 242 13.77 13.09 11.81
N ASP A 243 14.59 12.94 12.85
CA ASP A 243 15.10 11.63 13.26
C ASP A 243 13.95 10.68 13.66
N ALA A 244 12.96 11.17 14.41
CA ALA A 244 11.77 10.40 14.75
C ALA A 244 10.94 10.05 13.50
N VAL A 245 10.78 10.99 12.56
CA VAL A 245 10.07 10.77 11.28
C VAL A 245 10.80 9.73 10.42
N LEU A 246 12.13 9.78 10.32
CA LEU A 246 12.94 8.82 9.57
C LEU A 246 12.83 7.40 10.15
N LYS A 247 12.78 7.26 11.49
CA LYS A 247 12.51 5.97 12.14
C LYS A 247 11.12 5.42 11.82
N ILE A 248 10.12 6.30 11.72
CA ILE A 248 8.77 5.91 11.28
C ILE A 248 8.81 5.40 9.83
N PHE A 249 9.53 6.08 8.93
CA PHE A 249 9.68 5.60 7.56
C PHE A 249 10.44 4.27 7.47
N ASP A 250 11.50 4.09 8.26
CA ASP A 250 12.26 2.84 8.28
C ASP A 250 11.40 1.65 8.73
N SER A 251 10.48 1.83 9.67
CA SER A 251 9.55 0.74 10.05
C SER A 251 8.54 0.39 8.95
N MET A 252 8.25 1.30 8.02
CA MET A 252 7.30 1.08 6.91
C MET A 252 7.96 0.53 5.64
N ILE A 253 9.18 1.00 5.30
CA ILE A 253 9.85 0.65 4.03
C ILE A 253 11.27 0.14 4.20
N GLY A 254 11.79 0.00 5.42
CA GLY A 254 13.17 -0.44 5.68
C GLY A 254 13.46 -1.87 5.25
N GLU A 255 12.47 -2.77 5.27
CA GLU A 255 12.63 -4.12 4.70
C GLU A 255 12.80 -4.07 3.17
N LYS A 256 11.94 -3.31 2.48
CA LYS A 256 12.02 -3.10 1.02
C LYS A 256 13.37 -2.50 0.61
N LYS A 257 13.86 -1.52 1.36
CA LYS A 257 15.20 -0.92 1.13
C LYS A 257 16.32 -1.94 1.25
N ARG A 258 16.30 -2.75 2.32
CA ARG A 258 17.32 -3.81 2.54
C ARG A 258 17.24 -4.90 1.47
N GLU A 259 16.05 -5.22 0.98
CA GLU A 259 15.87 -6.15 -0.13
C GLU A 259 16.43 -5.57 -1.44
N GLU A 260 16.15 -4.31 -1.73
CA GLU A 260 16.70 -3.61 -2.90
C GLU A 260 18.23 -3.58 -2.88
N GLU A 261 18.82 -3.24 -1.73
CA GLU A 261 20.27 -3.20 -1.52
C GLU A 261 20.90 -4.57 -1.79
N LYS A 262 20.33 -5.65 -1.23
CA LYS A 262 20.80 -7.02 -1.48
C LYS A 262 20.75 -7.40 -2.95
N LEU A 263 19.66 -7.10 -3.65
CA LEU A 263 19.55 -7.39 -5.08
C LEU A 263 20.56 -6.59 -5.91
N ARG A 264 20.87 -5.35 -5.51
CA ARG A 264 21.92 -4.54 -6.15
C ARG A 264 23.32 -5.11 -5.91
N GLU A 265 23.60 -5.59 -4.70
CA GLU A 265 24.85 -6.29 -4.38
C GLU A 265 25.00 -7.61 -5.14
N GLU A 266 23.91 -8.39 -5.24
CA GLU A 266 23.86 -9.61 -6.06
C GLU A 266 24.14 -9.29 -7.53
N LEU A 267 23.55 -8.22 -8.06
CA LEU A 267 23.79 -7.77 -9.42
C LEU A 267 25.25 -7.35 -9.63
N SER A 268 25.83 -6.60 -8.69
CA SER A 268 27.24 -6.21 -8.73
C SER A 268 28.18 -7.41 -8.69
N THR A 269 27.88 -8.38 -7.84
CA THR A 269 28.63 -9.65 -7.75
C THR A 269 28.53 -10.44 -9.05
N LEU A 270 27.33 -10.52 -9.62
CA LEU A 270 27.09 -11.20 -10.90
C LEU A 270 27.89 -10.53 -12.05
N GLU A 271 27.93 -9.20 -12.08
CA GLU A 271 28.75 -8.44 -13.03
C GLU A 271 30.25 -8.69 -12.86
N ALA A 272 30.73 -8.78 -11.62
CA ALA A 272 32.13 -9.12 -11.33
C ALA A 272 32.46 -10.53 -11.83
N ARG A 273 31.64 -11.54 -11.52
CA ARG A 273 31.82 -12.93 -11.97
C ARG A 273 31.84 -13.07 -13.49
N TYR A 274 30.98 -12.34 -14.19
CA TYR A 274 31.01 -12.30 -15.65
C TYR A 274 32.32 -11.69 -16.18
N LYS A 275 32.78 -10.57 -15.61
CA LYS A 275 34.03 -9.90 -16.02
C LYS A 275 35.27 -10.76 -15.83
N VAL A 276 35.31 -11.61 -14.79
CA VAL A 276 36.42 -12.55 -14.57
C VAL A 276 36.27 -13.87 -15.34
N GLY A 277 35.18 -14.03 -16.12
CA GLY A 277 34.94 -15.20 -16.97
C GLY A 277 34.44 -16.44 -16.23
N GLU A 278 33.96 -16.30 -14.98
CA GLU A 278 33.41 -17.42 -14.19
C GLU A 278 32.06 -17.93 -14.74
N ILE A 279 31.33 -17.06 -15.45
CA ILE A 279 30.00 -17.38 -16.01
C ILE A 279 29.90 -16.95 -17.47
N SER A 280 29.05 -17.66 -18.22
CA SER A 280 28.78 -17.33 -19.63
C SER A 280 27.92 -16.07 -19.78
N ILE A 281 27.96 -15.43 -20.95
CA ILE A 281 27.11 -14.27 -21.27
C ILE A 281 25.61 -14.61 -21.16
N SER A 282 25.20 -15.80 -21.59
CA SER A 282 23.81 -16.25 -21.51
C SER A 282 23.33 -16.40 -20.06
N GLU A 283 24.18 -16.97 -19.20
CA GLU A 283 23.89 -17.13 -17.77
C GLU A 283 23.84 -15.78 -17.05
N PHE A 284 24.77 -14.88 -17.38
CA PHE A 284 24.79 -13.50 -16.90
C PHE A 284 23.50 -12.76 -17.27
N GLU A 285 23.12 -12.75 -18.55
CA GLU A 285 21.92 -12.06 -19.03
C GLU A 285 20.63 -12.61 -18.42
N LYS A 286 20.53 -13.94 -18.27
CA LYS A 286 19.38 -14.57 -17.64
C LYS A 286 19.22 -14.12 -16.19
N ARG A 287 20.27 -14.27 -15.36
CA ARG A 287 20.21 -13.88 -13.93
C ARG A 287 20.05 -12.37 -13.76
N LYS A 288 20.70 -11.56 -14.59
CA LYS A 288 20.51 -10.10 -14.59
C LYS A 288 19.05 -9.73 -14.83
N ARG A 289 18.38 -10.36 -15.81
CA ARG A 289 16.96 -10.12 -16.08
C ARG A 289 16.08 -10.51 -14.90
N GLU A 290 16.36 -11.63 -14.24
CA GLU A 290 15.64 -12.08 -13.04
C GLU A 290 15.80 -11.10 -11.87
N ILE A 291 17.01 -10.61 -11.60
CA ILE A 291 17.28 -9.64 -10.53
C ILE A 291 16.61 -8.29 -10.83
N LEU A 292 16.69 -7.80 -12.08
CA LEU A 292 16.02 -6.56 -12.49
C LEU A 292 14.49 -6.66 -12.36
N ALA A 293 13.90 -7.79 -12.75
CA ALA A 293 12.47 -8.03 -12.59
C ALA A 293 12.02 -8.08 -11.11
N LYS A 294 12.90 -8.48 -10.19
CA LYS A 294 12.64 -8.38 -8.75
C LYS A 294 12.76 -6.94 -8.25
N LEU A 295 13.79 -6.21 -8.68
CA LEU A 295 14.00 -4.81 -8.32
C LEU A 295 12.81 -3.92 -8.72
N ASP A 296 12.25 -4.12 -9.91
CA ASP A 296 11.09 -3.36 -10.39
C ASP A 296 9.86 -3.54 -9.49
N LYS A 297 9.68 -4.74 -8.90
CA LYS A 297 8.53 -5.09 -8.05
C LYS A 297 8.62 -4.61 -6.61
N ILE A 298 9.80 -4.23 -6.11
CA ILE A 298 9.97 -3.87 -4.69
C ILE A 298 9.14 -2.64 -4.30
N TRP A 299 8.96 -1.72 -5.25
CA TRP A 299 8.34 -0.42 -5.04
C TRP A 299 6.95 -0.27 -5.67
N GLU A 300 6.43 -1.35 -6.27
CA GLU A 300 5.01 -1.49 -6.65
C GLU A 300 4.13 -1.62 -5.40
#